data_AF-A0A4Q2S417-F1
#
_entry.id   AF-A0A4Q2S417-F1
#
_cell.length_a   1.000
_cell.length_b   1.000
_cell.length_c   1.000
_cell.angle_alpha   90.00
_cell.angle_beta   90.00
_cell.angle_gamma   90.00
#
_symmetry.space_group_name_H-M   'P 1'
#
loop_
_entity.id
_entity.type
_entity.pdbx_description
1 polymer ?
#
loop_
_entity_poly.entity_id
_entity_poly.type
_entity_poly.pdbx_seq_one_letter_code
_entity_poly.pdbx_strand_id
1 'polypeptide(L)' 'MRAASASASVAYCAGAVLVWRDPGSPQARRRAFTALSLFMAVGALVNGASRSPVERALWTPLSAATAVSSWRSRGQC' A
#
# COMPACT_ATOMS: atom_id res chain seq x y z
N MET A 1 9.98 10.77 -13.46
CA MET A 1 10.94 10.08 -12.55
C MET A 1 10.60 10.19 -11.06
N ARG A 2 9.95 11.27 -10.57
CA ARG A 2 9.63 11.41 -9.12
C ARG A 2 8.56 10.43 -8.61
N ALA A 3 7.55 10.10 -9.42
CA ALA A 3 6.52 9.14 -9.03
C ALA A 3 7.04 7.70 -8.93
N ALA A 4 7.97 7.31 -9.81
CA ALA A 4 8.63 6.00 -9.74
C ALA A 4 9.46 5.84 -8.45
N SER A 5 10.09 6.92 -7.98
CA SER A 5 10.79 6.92 -6.68
C SER A 5 9.81 6.86 -5.50
N ALA A 6 8.62 7.47 -5.62
CA ALA A 6 7.59 7.39 -4.59
C ALA A 6 6.98 5.98 -4.51
N SER A 7 6.67 5.35 -5.66
CA SER A 7 6.16 3.98 -5.70
C SER A 7 7.21 2.95 -5.26
N ALA A 8 8.49 3.16 -5.58
CA ALA A 8 9.59 2.36 -5.06
C ALA A 8 9.72 2.50 -3.53
N SER A 9 9.68 3.73 -3.02
CA SER A 9 9.71 3.97 -1.56
C SER A 9 8.52 3.30 -0.86
N VAL A 10 7.36 3.30 -1.51
CA VAL A 10 6.15 2.61 -1.04
C VAL A 10 6.35 1.10 -0.97
N ALA A 11 6.86 0.50 -2.04
CA ALA A 11 7.15 -0.92 -2.08
C ALA A 11 8.22 -1.32 -1.05
N TYR A 12 9.26 -0.50 -0.86
CA TYR A 12 10.30 -0.73 0.15
C TYR A 12 9.78 -0.56 1.58
N CYS A 13 8.98 0.45 1.89
CA CYS A 13 8.40 0.60 3.23
C CYS A 13 7.45 -0.55 3.57
N ALA A 14 6.59 -0.96 2.63
CA ALA A 14 5.72 -2.12 2.78
C ALA A 14 6.53 -3.42 2.96
N GLY A 15 7.54 -3.62 2.12
CA GLY A 15 8.46 -4.75 2.20
C GLY A 15 9.24 -4.78 3.52
N ALA A 16 9.74 -3.63 3.98
CA ALA A 16 10.43 -3.50 5.25
C ALA A 16 9.51 -3.83 6.43
N VAL A 17 8.27 -3.35 6.44
CA VAL A 17 7.29 -3.69 7.49
C VAL A 17 6.97 -5.17 7.50
N LEU A 18 6.89 -5.81 6.32
CA LEU A 18 6.62 -7.24 6.19
C LEU A 18 7.82 -8.10 6.62
N VAL A 19 9.05 -7.70 6.26
CA VAL A 19 10.29 -8.41 6.64
C VAL A 19 10.59 -8.23 8.13
N TRP A 20 10.30 -7.05 8.70
CA TRP A 20 10.58 -6.75 10.11
C TRP A 20 9.58 -7.39 11.08
N ARG A 21 8.46 -7.92 10.56
CA ARG A 21 7.42 -8.58 11.37
C ARG A 21 7.46 -10.08 11.10
N ASP A 22 8.25 -10.80 11.90
CA ASP A 22 8.06 -12.23 12.11
C ASP A 22 6.60 -12.47 12.55
N PRO A 23 5.72 -13.04 11.69
CA PRO A 23 4.28 -13.00 11.94
C PRO A 23 3.87 -14.23 12.73
N GLY A 24 4.49 -14.46 13.90
CA GLY A 24 4.08 -15.52 14.81
C GLY A 24 2.68 -15.31 15.41
N SER A 25 2.13 -14.08 15.38
CA SER A 25 0.81 -13.78 15.94
C SER A 25 -0.20 -13.18 14.94
N PRO A 26 -1.47 -13.63 14.97
CA PRO A 26 -2.57 -13.08 14.18
C PRO A 26 -2.72 -11.55 14.29
N GLN A 27 -2.47 -11.01 15.48
CA GLN A 27 -2.59 -9.59 15.77
C GLN A 27 -1.49 -8.75 15.10
N ALA A 28 -0.27 -9.28 14.98
CA ALA A 28 0.80 -8.64 14.21
C ALA A 28 0.47 -8.63 12.72
N ARG A 29 -0.07 -9.73 12.19
CA ARG A 29 -0.51 -9.86 10.79
C ARG A 29 -1.62 -8.86 10.46
N ARG A 30 -2.62 -8.73 11.34
CA ARG A 30 -3.70 -7.75 11.20
C ARG A 30 -3.20 -6.30 11.21
N ARG A 31 -2.26 -5.97 12.10
CA ARG A 31 -1.62 -4.63 12.15
C ARG A 31 -0.83 -4.34 10.87
N ALA A 32 -0.09 -5.31 10.34
CA ALA A 32 0.66 -5.16 9.09
C ALA A 32 -0.29 -4.89 7.90
N PHE A 33 -1.37 -5.66 7.75
CA PHE A 33 -2.36 -5.42 6.70
C PHE A 33 -3.09 -4.09 6.86
N THR A 34 -3.38 -3.64 8.08
CA THR A 34 -3.94 -2.30 8.31
C THR A 34 -2.98 -1.19 7.91
N ALA A 35 -1.69 -1.29 8.29
CA ALA A 35 -0.68 -0.32 7.91
C ALA A 35 -0.53 -0.26 6.38
N LEU A 36 -0.46 -1.42 5.72
CA LEU A 36 -0.41 -1.50 4.27
C LEU A 36 -1.64 -0.88 3.61
N SER A 37 -2.84 -1.14 4.12
CA SER A 37 -4.09 -0.60 3.60
C SER A 37 -4.12 0.93 3.64
N LEU A 38 -3.82 1.51 4.82
CA LEU A 38 -3.77 2.96 4.99
C LEU A 38 -2.73 3.60 4.07
N PHE A 39 -1.57 2.97 3.97
CA PHE A 39 -0.49 3.48 3.16
C PHE A 39 -0.82 3.50 1.66
N MET A 40 -1.41 2.41 1.15
CA MET A 40 -1.87 2.35 -0.23
C MET A 40 -3.05 3.30 -0.50
N ALA A 41 -3.92 3.54 0.49
CA ALA A 41 -4.99 4.53 0.36
C ALA A 41 -4.42 5.96 0.20
N VAL A 42 -3.40 6.33 0.98
CA VAL A 42 -2.67 7.60 0.80
C VAL A 42 -2.00 7.66 -0.56
N GLY A 43 -1.36 6.56 -0.99
CA GLY A 43 -0.80 6.43 -2.33
C GLY A 43 -1.84 6.67 -3.43
N ALA A 44 -3.06 6.15 -3.28
CA ALA A 44 -4.14 6.37 -4.23
C ALA A 44 -4.54 7.86 -4.32
N LEU A 45 -4.62 8.56 -3.19
CA LEU A 45 -4.92 10.00 -3.17
C LEU A 45 -3.84 10.82 -3.85
N VAL A 46 -2.56 10.55 -3.55
CA VAL A 46 -1.42 11.25 -4.14
C VAL A 46 -1.34 11.00 -5.65
N ASN A 47 -1.49 9.75 -6.09
CA ASN A 47 -1.52 9.42 -7.52
C ASN A 47 -2.72 10.04 -8.23
N GLY A 48 -3.88 10.08 -7.57
CA GLY A 48 -5.10 10.72 -8.04
C GLY A 48 -4.94 12.23 -8.26
N ALA A 49 -4.13 12.88 -7.44
CA ALA A 49 -3.81 14.31 -7.54
C ALA A 49 -2.69 14.61 -8.57
N SER A 50 -2.04 13.60 -9.15
CA SER A 50 -0.95 13.84 -10.11
C SER A 50 -1.46 14.46 -11.40
N ARG A 51 -0.65 15.36 -11.98
CA ARG A 51 -0.95 16.03 -13.26
C ARG A 51 -0.82 15.10 -14.47
N SER A 52 -0.12 13.96 -14.32
CA SER A 52 0.05 12.98 -15.39
C SER A 52 -1.19 12.08 -15.53
N PRO A 53 -1.85 12.05 -16.70
CA PRO A 53 -3.00 11.17 -16.94
C PRO A 53 -2.65 9.69 -16.77
N VAL A 54 -1.43 9.29 -17.18
CA VAL A 54 -0.93 7.92 -17.08
C VAL A 54 -0.74 7.51 -15.62
N GLU A 55 -0.16 8.40 -14.81
CA GLU A 55 0.04 8.11 -13.38
C GLU A 55 -1.30 7.97 -12.66
N ARG A 56 -2.25 8.86 -12.96
CA ARG A 56 -3.61 8.75 -12.43
C ARG A 56 -4.30 7.46 -12.86
N ALA A 57 -4.26 7.12 -14.15
CA ALA A 57 -5.00 6.00 -14.71
C ALA A 57 -4.46 4.63 -14.28
N LEU A 58 -3.17 4.51 -13.97
CA LEU A 58 -2.56 3.24 -13.56
C LEU A 58 -2.37 3.14 -12.05
N TRP A 59 -1.75 4.15 -11.43
CA TRP A 59 -1.33 4.03 -10.02
C TRP A 59 -2.47 4.27 -9.04
N THR A 60 -3.46 5.10 -9.38
CA THR A 60 -4.65 5.31 -8.54
C THR A 60 -5.46 4.02 -8.37
N PRO A 61 -5.91 3.35 -9.46
CA PRO A 61 -6.69 2.12 -9.30
C PRO A 61 -5.86 0.98 -8.70
N LEU A 62 -4.57 0.87 -9.04
CA LEU A 62 -3.69 -0.12 -8.43
C LEU A 62 -3.59 0.08 -6.92
N SER A 63 -3.31 1.31 -6.48
CA SER A 63 -3.17 1.62 -5.05
C SER A 63 -4.48 1.43 -4.30
N ALA A 64 -5.61 1.84 -4.91
CA ALA A 64 -6.94 1.60 -4.34
C ALA A 64 -7.25 0.10 -4.21
N ALA A 65 -6.96 -0.69 -5.25
CA ALA A 65 -7.16 -2.14 -5.22
C ALA A 65 -6.31 -2.81 -4.13
N THR A 66 -5.03 -2.45 -4.00
CA THR A 66 -4.17 -2.98 -2.93
C THR A 66 -4.66 -2.55 -1.54
N ALA A 67 -5.13 -1.32 -1.38
CA ALA A 67 -5.70 -0.83 -0.13
C ALA A 67 -6.94 -1.65 0.30
N VAL A 68 -7.83 -1.94 -0.66
CA VAL A 68 -9.03 -2.75 -0.43
C VAL A 68 -8.66 -4.21 -0.12
N SER A 69 -7.77 -4.81 -0.91
CA SER A 69 -7.35 -6.20 -0.72
C SER A 69 -6.69 -6.41 0.64
N SER A 70 -5.76 -5.54 1.02
CA SER A 70 -5.11 -5.59 2.34
C SER A 70 -6.12 -5.39 3.48
N TRP A 71 -7.09 -4.48 3.32
CA TRP A 71 -8.17 -4.30 4.30
C TRP A 71 -9.02 -5.56 4.49
N ARG A 72 -9.30 -6.29 3.41
CA ARG A 72 -10.03 -7.56 3.46
C ARG A 72 -9.18 -8.67 4.07
N SER A 73 -7.90 -8.76 3.74
CA SER A 73 -6.97 -9.76 4.28
C SER A 73 -6.78 -9.63 5.80
N ARG A 74 -6.86 -8.41 6.35
CA ARG A 74 -6.79 -8.18 7.80
C ARG A 74 -7.92 -8.86 8.59
N GLY A 75 -9.06 -9.13 7.95
CA GLY A 75 -10.23 -9.78 8.58
C GLY A 75 -10.14 -11.32 8.54
N GLN A 76 -9.20 -11.85 7.77
CA GLN A 76 -8.92 -13.28 7.62
C GLN A 76 -7.69 -13.72 8.44
N CYS A 77 -7.19 -12.84 9.31
CA CYS A 77 -6.09 -13.09 10.25
C CYS A 77 -6.67 -13.30 11.63
#